data_AF-A0A4R5E7M9-F1
#
_entry.id   AF-A0A4R5E7M9-F1
#
_cell.length_a   1.000
_cell.length_b   1.000
_cell.length_c   1.000
_cell.angle_alpha   90.00
_cell.angle_beta   90.00
_cell.angle_gamma   90.00
#
_symmetry.space_group_name_H-M   'P 1'
#
loop_
_entity.id
_entity.type
_entity.pdbx_description
1 polymer ?
#
loop_
_entity_poly.entity_id
_entity_poly.type
_entity_poly.pdbx_seq_one_letter_code
_entity_poly.pdbx_strand_id
1 'polypeptide(L)'
;MRSHKLIAAFALALGMAAPAVLVASPATAMATSCFVELHDVDASNVAEQDGRDELRFLVQGNLFPNNGAHNMRSGDDANPSDFGNPTGAINNGVNVAFNLREVTRPALGQGDSLGSAVAEASTCDGLTVGQTHIDTDIISGTDETAYSYTVKLKLTGL
;
A
#
# COMPACT_ATOMS: atom_id res chain seq x y z
N MET A 1 30.11 -74.37 26.44
CA MET A 1 28.77 -74.96 26.22
C MET A 1 27.72 -73.91 26.53
N ARG A 2 26.66 -73.88 25.71
CA ARG A 2 25.50 -72.99 25.70
C ARG A 2 24.96 -72.57 27.08
N SER A 3 24.45 -71.33 27.16
CA SER A 3 23.02 -71.12 27.44
C SER A 3 22.60 -69.67 27.14
N HIS A 4 21.69 -69.52 26.19
CA HIS A 4 20.85 -68.33 26.02
C HIS A 4 19.90 -68.20 27.21
N LYS A 5 19.63 -66.98 27.68
CA LYS A 5 18.39 -66.65 28.38
C LYS A 5 17.90 -65.24 28.01
N LEU A 6 16.78 -65.24 27.30
CA LEU A 6 15.84 -64.13 27.14
C LEU A 6 15.28 -63.74 28.52
N ILE A 7 15.15 -62.45 28.79
CA ILE A 7 14.18 -61.94 29.77
C ILE A 7 13.46 -60.73 29.16
N ALA A 8 12.15 -60.77 29.36
CA ALA A 8 11.10 -60.03 28.69
C ALA A 8 11.03 -58.54 29.07
N ALA A 9 10.38 -57.80 28.16
CA ALA A 9 9.99 -56.42 28.31
C ALA A 9 9.14 -56.16 29.57
N PHE A 10 9.37 -55.01 30.19
CA PHE A 10 8.37 -54.28 30.96
C PHE A 10 8.34 -52.85 30.43
N ALA A 11 7.33 -52.56 29.60
CA ALA A 11 7.01 -51.20 29.21
C ALA A 11 6.31 -50.50 30.38
N LEU A 12 6.93 -49.47 30.93
CA LEU A 12 6.30 -48.58 31.90
C LEU A 12 5.90 -47.29 31.17
N ALA A 13 4.71 -47.29 30.58
CA ALA A 13 4.07 -46.08 30.09
C ALA A 13 3.58 -45.26 31.30
N LEU A 14 4.40 -44.33 31.78
CA LEU A 14 3.92 -43.22 32.60
C LEU A 14 3.54 -42.08 31.66
N GLY A 15 2.23 -41.97 31.42
CA GLY A 15 1.63 -40.79 30.81
C GLY A 15 1.83 -39.59 31.72
N MET A 16 2.72 -38.68 31.32
CA MET A 16 2.65 -37.30 31.76
C MET A 16 1.72 -36.57 30.79
N ALA A 17 0.43 -36.55 31.13
CA ALA A 17 -0.48 -35.56 30.59
C ALA A 17 -0.04 -34.19 31.13
N ALA A 18 0.88 -33.54 30.43
CA ALA A 18 1.16 -32.14 30.66
C ALA A 18 -0.14 -31.35 30.38
N PRO A 19 -0.53 -30.39 31.23
CA PRO A 19 -1.62 -29.50 30.89
C PRO A 19 -1.21 -28.74 29.63
N ALA A 20 -1.88 -29.02 28.53
CA ALA A 20 -1.86 -28.15 27.37
C ALA A 20 -2.52 -26.84 27.80
N VAL A 21 -1.71 -25.92 28.33
CA VAL A 21 -2.12 -24.54 28.54
C VAL A 21 -2.36 -24.00 27.13
N LEU A 22 -3.63 -24.00 26.72
CA LEU A 22 -4.08 -23.25 25.57
C LEU A 22 -3.81 -21.78 25.89
N VAL A 23 -2.66 -21.29 25.44
CA VAL A 23 -2.39 -19.86 25.39
C VAL A 23 -3.38 -19.29 24.40
N ALA A 24 -4.50 -18.77 24.92
CA ALA A 24 -5.39 -17.95 24.14
C ALA A 24 -4.60 -16.69 23.75
N SER A 25 -4.06 -16.66 22.53
CA SER A 25 -3.48 -15.46 21.98
C SER A 25 -4.55 -14.36 21.98
N PRO A 26 -4.22 -13.11 22.33
CA PRO A 26 -5.17 -12.02 22.25
C PRO A 26 -5.71 -11.94 20.82
N ALA A 27 -7.03 -11.91 20.68
CA ALA A 27 -7.66 -11.66 19.39
C ALA A 27 -7.30 -10.23 18.96
N THR A 28 -6.56 -10.09 17.87
CA THR A 28 -6.31 -8.81 17.23
C THR A 28 -7.63 -8.31 16.63
N ALA A 29 -8.00 -7.07 16.95
CA ALA A 29 -9.18 -6.44 16.37
C ALA A 29 -8.96 -6.24 14.87
N MET A 30 -9.96 -6.60 14.06
CA MET A 30 -10.01 -6.25 12.65
C MET A 30 -10.23 -4.75 12.52
N ALA A 31 -9.56 -4.13 11.54
CA ALA A 31 -9.77 -2.73 11.20
C ALA A 31 -11.18 -2.54 10.63
N THR A 32 -11.77 -1.37 10.88
CA THR A 32 -13.09 -0.99 10.31
C THR A 32 -12.97 0.11 9.26
N SER A 33 -11.81 0.74 9.20
CA SER A 33 -11.43 1.76 8.24
C SER A 33 -9.91 1.73 8.05
N CYS A 34 -9.41 2.43 7.03
CA CYS A 34 -7.98 2.58 6.83
C CYS A 34 -7.62 4.02 6.58
N PHE A 35 -6.52 4.44 7.19
CA PHE A 35 -5.80 5.63 6.78
C PHE A 35 -4.94 5.28 5.55
N VAL A 36 -5.00 6.10 4.52
CA VAL A 36 -4.28 5.89 3.27
C VAL A 36 -3.33 7.06 3.03
N GLU A 37 -2.07 6.75 2.74
CA GLU A 37 -1.03 7.73 2.46
C GLU A 37 -0.43 7.44 1.08
N LEU A 38 -0.06 8.49 0.33
CA LEU A 38 0.91 8.30 -0.73
C LEU A 38 2.19 7.77 -0.09
N HIS A 39 2.76 6.69 -0.63
CA HIS A 39 4.00 6.11 -0.14
C HIS A 39 5.19 6.48 -1.02
N ASP A 40 5.00 6.42 -2.34
CA ASP A 40 6.10 6.53 -3.31
C ASP A 40 5.57 6.79 -4.72
N VAL A 41 6.34 7.48 -5.56
CA VAL A 41 6.04 7.71 -6.98
C VAL A 41 7.30 7.59 -7.82
N ASP A 42 7.33 6.60 -8.70
CA ASP A 42 8.40 6.41 -9.68
C ASP A 42 7.92 6.81 -11.08
N ALA A 43 8.56 7.78 -11.73
CA ALA A 43 8.27 8.18 -13.10
C ALA A 43 9.14 7.36 -14.08
N SER A 44 8.61 6.26 -14.61
CA SER A 44 9.33 5.51 -15.65
C SER A 44 9.42 6.31 -16.95
N ASN A 45 8.32 6.96 -17.33
CA ASN A 45 8.30 7.96 -18.40
C ASN A 45 7.23 9.02 -18.13
N VAL A 46 7.41 10.21 -18.68
CA VAL A 46 6.53 11.37 -18.47
C VAL A 46 5.72 11.67 -19.73
N ALA A 47 4.63 12.44 -19.62
CA ALA A 47 3.68 12.69 -20.69
C ALA A 47 4.17 13.77 -21.66
N GLU A 48 4.76 14.86 -21.15
CA GLU A 48 5.10 16.02 -21.97
C GLU A 48 6.34 15.82 -22.86
N GLN A 49 6.30 16.42 -24.06
CA GLN A 49 7.41 16.38 -25.02
C GLN A 49 8.68 17.08 -24.56
N ASP A 50 8.57 18.03 -23.63
CA ASP A 50 9.73 18.71 -23.05
C ASP A 50 10.48 17.81 -22.04
N GLY A 51 9.93 16.63 -21.75
CA GLY A 51 10.48 15.62 -20.86
C GLY A 51 10.30 15.95 -19.39
N ARG A 52 9.35 16.81 -19.01
CA ARG A 52 9.07 17.18 -17.63
C ARG A 52 7.58 17.42 -17.38
N ASP A 53 6.97 16.58 -16.57
CA ASP A 53 5.59 16.80 -16.12
C ASP A 53 5.57 17.60 -14.82
N GLU A 54 4.54 18.42 -14.68
CA GLU A 54 4.23 19.16 -13.45
C GLU A 54 3.03 18.51 -12.75
N LEU A 55 3.33 17.72 -11.72
CA LEU A 55 2.40 16.74 -11.17
C LEU A 55 1.74 17.20 -9.86
N ARG A 56 0.50 16.76 -9.69
CA ARG A 56 -0.32 16.89 -8.48
C ARG A 56 -1.14 15.63 -8.26
N PHE A 57 -1.68 15.46 -7.06
CA PHE A 57 -2.66 14.43 -6.73
C PHE A 57 -3.97 15.06 -6.30
N LEU A 58 -5.08 14.61 -6.88
CA LEU A 58 -6.42 14.88 -6.38
C LEU A 58 -6.89 13.67 -5.56
N VAL A 59 -7.07 13.85 -4.26
CA VAL A 59 -7.48 12.80 -3.31
C VAL A 59 -8.72 13.26 -2.56
N GLN A 60 -9.85 12.56 -2.74
CA GLN A 60 -11.13 12.87 -2.07
C GLN A 60 -11.53 14.37 -2.16
N GLY A 61 -11.25 15.00 -3.30
CA GLY A 61 -11.57 16.41 -3.57
C GLY A 61 -10.50 17.43 -3.13
N ASN A 62 -9.42 16.98 -2.49
CA ASN A 62 -8.30 17.83 -2.09
C ASN A 62 -7.11 17.67 -3.04
N LEU A 63 -6.48 18.77 -3.43
CA LEU A 63 -5.32 18.78 -4.31
C LEU A 63 -4.02 18.84 -3.52
N PHE A 64 -3.04 18.04 -3.94
CA PHE A 64 -1.74 17.94 -3.31
C PHE A 64 -0.62 18.09 -4.35
N PRO A 65 0.35 19.00 -4.16
CA PRO A 65 0.37 20.00 -3.10
C PRO A 65 -0.78 21.01 -3.29
N ASN A 66 -1.24 21.59 -2.17
CA ASN A 66 -2.32 22.59 -2.18
C ASN A 66 -1.95 23.82 -3.03
N ASN A 67 -0.67 24.20 -3.00
CA ASN A 67 -0.11 25.29 -3.80
C ASN A 67 1.09 24.76 -4.58
N GLY A 68 1.04 24.87 -5.92
CA GLY A 68 2.12 24.43 -6.79
C GLY A 68 1.89 23.06 -7.41
N ALA A 69 2.97 22.52 -7.96
CA ALA A 69 3.08 21.19 -8.52
C ALA A 69 4.52 20.70 -8.31
N HIS A 70 4.69 19.39 -8.28
CA HIS A 70 6.01 18.77 -8.22
C HIS A 70 6.47 18.44 -9.63
N ASN A 71 7.69 18.81 -9.99
CA ASN A 71 8.19 18.52 -11.33
C ASN A 71 8.84 17.14 -11.33
N MET A 72 8.48 16.29 -12.28
CA MET A 72 9.12 14.98 -12.49
C MET A 72 9.60 14.82 -13.92
N ARG A 73 10.65 14.03 -14.11
CA ARG A 73 11.22 13.60 -15.40
C ARG A 73 11.25 12.09 -15.46
N SER A 74 11.51 11.55 -16.66
CA SER A 74 11.75 10.11 -16.81
C SER A 74 12.95 9.67 -15.97
N GLY A 75 12.74 8.65 -15.15
CA GLY A 75 13.68 8.09 -14.19
C GLY A 75 13.65 8.74 -12.80
N ASP A 76 12.83 9.77 -12.57
CA ASP A 76 12.74 10.41 -11.27
C ASP A 76 11.94 9.56 -10.27
N ASP A 77 12.31 9.68 -9.00
CA ASP A 77 11.67 9.09 -7.83
C ASP A 77 11.28 10.23 -6.89
N ALA A 78 10.02 10.27 -6.46
CA ALA A 78 9.46 11.32 -5.62
C ALA A 78 8.80 10.76 -4.36
N ASN A 79 9.08 11.42 -3.24
CA ASN A 79 8.56 11.05 -1.94
C ASN A 79 7.21 11.74 -1.67
N PRO A 80 6.42 11.25 -0.70
CA PRO A 80 5.14 11.86 -0.35
C PRO A 80 5.26 13.35 0.03
N SER A 81 6.37 13.73 0.67
CA SER A 81 6.64 15.11 1.07
C SER A 81 6.75 16.08 -0.10
N ASP A 82 7.19 15.60 -1.27
CA ASP A 82 7.32 16.43 -2.47
C ASP A 82 5.95 16.88 -3.00
N PHE A 83 4.90 16.11 -2.67
CA PHE A 83 3.51 16.42 -2.96
C PHE A 83 2.76 17.03 -1.76
N GLY A 84 3.44 17.30 -0.64
CA GLY A 84 2.80 17.82 0.58
C GLY A 84 2.04 16.76 1.39
N ASN A 85 2.47 15.50 1.31
CA ASN A 85 1.91 14.33 1.98
C ASN A 85 0.42 14.11 1.65
N PRO A 86 0.09 13.67 0.43
CA PRO A 86 -1.29 13.32 0.07
C PRO A 86 -1.81 12.17 0.94
N THR A 87 -3.02 12.33 1.46
CA THR A 87 -3.68 11.33 2.31
C THR A 87 -5.16 11.23 2.00
N GLY A 88 -5.74 10.07 2.29
CA GLY A 88 -7.18 9.83 2.26
C GLY A 88 -7.59 8.81 3.32
N ALA A 89 -8.87 8.47 3.35
CA ALA A 89 -9.38 7.44 4.26
C ALA A 89 -10.45 6.58 3.59
N ILE A 90 -10.27 5.26 3.70
CA ILE A 90 -11.29 4.27 3.37
C ILE A 90 -12.24 4.20 4.54
N ASN A 91 -13.48 4.61 4.33
CA ASN A 91 -14.56 4.53 5.31
C ASN A 91 -15.74 3.79 4.67
N ASN A 92 -16.44 2.97 5.46
CA ASN A 92 -17.65 2.26 5.03
C ASN A 92 -17.46 1.42 3.75
N GLY A 93 -16.28 0.80 3.58
CA GLY A 93 -16.00 -0.08 2.44
C GLY A 93 -15.85 0.64 1.09
N VAL A 94 -15.59 1.94 1.08
CA VAL A 94 -15.44 2.73 -0.17
C VAL A 94 -13.96 2.91 -0.51
N ASN A 95 -13.57 2.47 -1.71
CA ASN A 95 -12.22 2.65 -2.25
C ASN A 95 -11.82 4.14 -2.30
N VAL A 96 -10.51 4.40 -2.19
CA VAL A 96 -9.95 5.75 -2.31
C VAL A 96 -9.03 5.82 -3.51
N ALA A 97 -9.33 6.73 -4.44
CA ALA A 97 -8.48 7.01 -5.58
C ALA A 97 -7.55 8.20 -5.31
N PHE A 98 -6.27 8.00 -5.61
CA PHE A 98 -5.25 9.03 -5.72
C PHE A 98 -5.08 9.33 -7.20
N ASN A 99 -5.78 10.36 -7.67
CA ASN A 99 -5.80 10.70 -9.08
C ASN A 99 -4.59 11.58 -9.42
N LEU A 100 -3.66 11.04 -10.21
CA LEU A 100 -2.48 11.74 -10.68
C LEU A 100 -2.89 12.75 -11.75
N ARG A 101 -2.45 13.99 -11.57
CA ARG A 101 -2.82 15.15 -12.38
C ARG A 101 -1.56 15.80 -12.94
N GLU A 102 -1.64 16.22 -14.18
CA GLU A 102 -0.66 17.08 -14.82
C GLU A 102 -1.20 18.52 -14.93
N VAL A 103 -0.36 19.52 -14.68
CA VAL A 103 -0.75 20.93 -14.79
C VAL A 103 0.19 21.69 -15.71
N THR A 104 -0.36 22.44 -16.65
CA THR A 104 0.45 23.29 -17.54
C THR A 104 0.65 24.69 -16.95
N ARG A 105 1.90 25.06 -16.65
CA ARG A 105 2.21 26.42 -16.17
C ARG A 105 1.90 27.52 -17.20
N PRO A 106 1.54 28.75 -16.77
CA PRO A 106 1.49 29.23 -15.38
C PRO A 106 0.17 28.91 -14.65
N ALA A 107 -0.79 28.26 -15.30
CA ALA A 107 -2.12 28.01 -14.76
C ALA A 107 -2.19 26.65 -14.04
N LEU A 108 -2.01 26.64 -12.72
CA LEU A 108 -1.98 25.40 -11.95
C LEU A 108 -3.33 24.67 -11.84
N GLY A 109 -4.46 25.38 -11.99
CA GLY A 109 -5.82 24.81 -12.08
C GLY A 109 -6.11 23.57 -11.21
N GLN A 110 -6.86 22.63 -11.79
CA GLN A 110 -7.04 21.26 -11.27
C GLN A 110 -6.12 20.25 -11.97
N GLY A 111 -5.60 20.60 -13.14
CA GLY A 111 -4.84 19.71 -14.01
C GLY A 111 -5.67 18.70 -14.77
N ASP A 112 -5.06 18.11 -15.79
CA ASP A 112 -5.61 17.01 -16.56
C ASP A 112 -5.27 15.68 -15.90
N SER A 113 -6.16 14.70 -16.00
CA SER A 113 -6.00 13.42 -15.31
C SER A 113 -5.14 12.48 -16.13
N LEU A 114 -3.99 12.07 -15.59
CA LEU A 114 -3.15 11.01 -16.14
C LEU A 114 -3.63 9.60 -15.72
N GLY A 115 -4.46 9.52 -14.67
CA GLY A 115 -5.04 8.28 -14.18
C GLY A 115 -5.08 8.24 -12.66
N SER A 116 -5.28 7.06 -12.07
CA SER A 116 -5.42 6.93 -10.63
C SER A 116 -4.77 5.66 -10.10
N ALA A 117 -4.11 5.78 -8.95
CA ALA A 117 -3.83 4.66 -8.07
C ALA A 117 -5.00 4.51 -7.09
N VAL A 118 -5.37 3.28 -6.75
CA VAL A 118 -6.57 2.99 -5.97
C VAL A 118 -6.22 2.13 -4.76
N ALA A 119 -6.48 2.69 -3.57
CA ALA A 119 -6.47 1.91 -2.36
C ALA A 119 -7.80 1.16 -2.22
N GLU A 120 -7.74 -0.17 -2.22
CA GLU A 120 -8.93 -1.00 -2.20
C GLU A 120 -9.50 -1.16 -0.77
N ALA A 121 -10.82 -1.03 -0.66
CA ALA A 121 -11.53 -1.33 0.58
C ALA A 121 -11.42 -2.82 0.96
N SER A 122 -11.34 -3.71 -0.04
CA SER A 122 -11.15 -5.15 0.16
C SER A 122 -9.85 -5.46 0.89
N THR A 123 -8.76 -4.77 0.54
CA THR A 123 -7.47 -4.83 1.24
C THR A 123 -7.63 -4.34 2.67
N CYS A 124 -8.32 -3.22 2.88
CA CYS A 124 -8.54 -2.65 4.20
C CYS A 124 -9.30 -3.59 5.15
N ASP A 125 -10.37 -4.24 4.67
CA ASP A 125 -11.19 -5.18 5.46
C ASP A 125 -10.37 -6.38 5.97
N GLY A 126 -9.27 -6.71 5.27
CA GLY A 126 -8.35 -7.78 5.65
C GLY A 126 -7.31 -7.40 6.69
N LEU A 127 -7.19 -6.11 7.07
CA LEU A 127 -6.19 -5.63 8.01
C LEU A 127 -6.68 -5.71 9.46
N THR A 128 -5.75 -6.00 10.36
CA THR A 128 -5.94 -5.75 11.79
C THR A 128 -5.57 -4.30 12.13
N VAL A 129 -6.06 -3.80 13.26
CA VAL A 129 -5.74 -2.44 13.72
C VAL A 129 -4.22 -2.25 13.84
N GLY A 130 -3.69 -1.21 13.19
CA GLY A 130 -2.27 -0.87 13.13
C GLY A 130 -1.46 -1.66 12.11
N GLN A 131 -2.04 -2.68 11.47
CA GLN A 131 -1.37 -3.39 10.38
C GLN A 131 -1.32 -2.51 9.13
N THR A 132 -0.21 -2.62 8.40
CA THR A 132 -0.01 -1.87 7.16
C THR A 132 0.03 -2.76 5.93
N HIS A 133 -0.39 -2.23 4.79
CA HIS A 133 -0.25 -2.84 3.47
C HIS A 133 0.19 -1.77 2.44
N ILE A 134 0.88 -2.18 1.38
CA ILE A 134 1.26 -1.31 0.27
C ILE A 134 0.56 -1.80 -1.00
N ASP A 135 -0.40 -1.03 -1.49
CA ASP A 135 -0.96 -1.19 -2.83
C ASP A 135 0.02 -0.53 -3.84
N THR A 136 0.20 -1.15 -5.00
CA THR A 136 1.06 -0.63 -6.07
C THR A 136 0.32 -0.66 -7.39
N ASP A 137 0.17 0.51 -8.00
CA ASP A 137 -0.48 0.68 -9.29
C ASP A 137 0.49 1.27 -10.32
N ILE A 138 0.28 0.91 -11.58
CA ILE A 138 0.95 1.54 -12.72
C ILE A 138 -0.08 2.38 -13.46
N ILE A 139 0.13 3.69 -13.46
CA ILE A 139 -0.63 4.66 -14.23
C ILE A 139 0.10 4.91 -15.54
N SER A 140 -0.48 4.49 -16.66
CA SER A 140 0.16 4.62 -17.97
C SER A 140 -0.84 5.00 -19.04
N GLY A 141 -0.37 5.71 -20.05
CA GLY A 141 -1.20 6.14 -21.16
C GLY A 141 -0.37 6.72 -22.30
N THR A 142 -1.05 7.48 -23.16
CA THR A 142 -0.41 8.22 -24.24
C THR A 142 -1.10 9.57 -24.33
N ASP A 143 -0.43 10.59 -23.83
CA ASP A 143 -0.84 11.98 -23.96
C ASP A 143 0.40 12.78 -24.31
N GLU A 144 0.42 13.36 -25.52
CA GLU A 144 1.61 13.79 -26.28
C GLU A 144 2.69 12.72 -26.51
N THR A 145 3.19 12.10 -25.44
CA THR A 145 4.11 10.96 -25.43
C THR A 145 3.57 9.82 -24.55
N ALA A 146 4.19 8.64 -24.62
CA ALA A 146 3.77 7.50 -23.81
C ALA A 146 4.32 7.64 -22.39
N TYR A 147 3.46 7.81 -21.38
CA TYR A 147 3.89 7.94 -19.98
C TYR A 147 3.64 6.69 -19.16
N SER A 148 4.38 6.56 -18.05
CA SER A 148 4.20 5.47 -17.08
C SER A 148 4.72 5.88 -15.70
N TYR A 149 3.85 5.83 -14.71
CA TYR A 149 4.12 6.14 -13.31
C TYR A 149 3.78 4.93 -12.44
N THR A 150 4.72 4.49 -11.62
CA THR A 150 4.41 3.54 -10.54
C THR A 150 4.07 4.33 -9.29
N VAL A 151 2.87 4.15 -8.76
CA VAL A 151 2.41 4.84 -7.56
C VAL A 151 2.13 3.80 -6.48
N LYS A 152 2.74 4.01 -5.31
CA LYS A 152 2.56 3.13 -4.15
C LYS A 152 1.71 3.84 -3.11
N LEU A 153 0.67 3.18 -2.61
CA LEU A 153 -0.21 3.69 -1.58
C LEU A 153 -0.08 2.83 -0.33
N LYS A 154 0.13 3.46 0.83
CA LYS A 154 0.20 2.77 2.10
C LYS A 154 -1.14 2.83 2.82
N LEU A 155 -1.69 1.67 3.12
CA LEU A 155 -2.90 1.51 3.94
C LEU A 155 -2.47 1.15 5.35
N THR A 156 -3.10 1.77 6.35
CA THR A 156 -2.95 1.43 7.77
C THR A 156 -4.33 1.21 8.38
N GLY A 157 -4.57 0.01 8.91
CA GLY A 157 -5.85 -0.35 9.55
C GLY A 157 -6.12 0.44 10.83
N LEU A 158 -7.34 0.93 10.99
CA LEU A 158 -7.82 1.73 12.13
C LEU A 158 -8.93 1.02 12.92
#